data_AF-A0A9D4EDI8-F1
#
_entry.id   AF-A0A9D4EDI8-F1
#
_cell.length_a   1.000
_cell.length_b   1.000
_cell.length_c   1.000
_cell.angle_alpha   90.00
_cell.angle_beta   90.00
_cell.angle_gamma   90.00
#
_symmetry.space_group_name_H-M   'P 1'
#
loop_
_entity.id
_entity.type
_entity.pdbx_description
1 polymer ?
#
loop_
_entity_poly.entity_id
_entity_poly.type
_entity_poly.pdbx_seq_one_letter_code
_entity_poly.pdbx_strand_id
1 'polypeptide(L)'
;MYGDLCLENMYGSLCLGTMYGDLCLGAMYGDLCIGAMYGDLCLGAMYGDVCLGAMYGALCLGTMYGDLCPRDYVWRPMFSGLVVMTPSLRDSIP
;
A
#
# COMPACT_ATOMS: atom_id res chain seq x y z
N MET A 1 -13.75 -0.61 -8.87
CA MET A 1 -14.30 -1.83 -8.24
C MET A 1 -15.04 -1.40 -6.99
N TYR A 2 -16.20 -1.99 -6.68
CA TYR A 2 -16.94 -1.73 -5.44
C TYR A 2 -16.94 -2.99 -4.59
N GLY A 3 -16.50 -2.88 -3.34
CA GLY A 3 -16.41 -3.98 -2.39
C GLY A 3 -14.98 -4.24 -1.91
N ASP A 4 -14.90 -5.07 -0.87
CA ASP A 4 -13.65 -5.33 -0.16
C ASP A 4 -12.87 -6.48 -0.81
N LEU A 5 -11.55 -6.33 -0.89
CA LEU A 5 -10.65 -7.35 -1.45
C LEU A 5 -9.68 -7.79 -0.37
N CYS A 6 -9.67 -9.09 -0.07
CA CYS A 6 -8.72 -9.70 0.86
C CYS A 6 -7.89 -10.75 0.13
N LEU A 7 -6.58 -10.59 0.17
CA LEU A 7 -5.61 -11.45 -0.50
C LEU A 7 -4.56 -11.85 0.53
N GLU A 8 -4.42 -13.14 0.82
CA GLU A 8 -3.49 -13.60 1.85
C GLU A 8 -2.05 -13.70 1.34
N ASN A 9 -1.83 -14.32 0.18
CA ASN A 9 -0.50 -14.49 -0.37
C ASN A 9 -0.53 -14.33 -1.89
N MET A 10 0.27 -13.41 -2.40
CA MET A 10 0.34 -13.11 -3.83
C MET A 10 1.79 -13.10 -4.31
N TYR A 11 1.99 -13.71 -5.47
CA TYR A 11 3.25 -13.66 -6.21
C TYR A 11 3.01 -13.00 -7.56
N GLY A 12 3.70 -11.90 -7.84
CA GLY A 12 3.56 -11.13 -9.07
C GLY A 12 3.17 -9.67 -8.84
N SER A 13 2.87 -8.96 -9.93
CA SER A 13 2.49 -7.56 -9.89
C SER A 13 0.97 -7.38 -9.85
N LEU A 14 0.50 -6.48 -9.00
CA LEU A 14 -0.90 -6.09 -8.90
C LEU A 14 -1.07 -4.62 -9.26
N CYS A 15 -1.86 -4.35 -10.30
CA CYS A 15 -2.23 -3.00 -10.69
C CYS A 15 -3.74 -2.80 -10.51
N LEU A 16 -4.11 -1.97 -9.54
CA LEU A 16 -5.48 -1.55 -9.30
C LEU A 16 -5.65 -0.11 -9.77
N GLY A 17 -6.72 0.15 -10.53
CA GLY A 17 -7.11 1.50 -10.91
C GLY A 17 -7.83 2.21 -9.76
N THR A 18 -9.11 2.53 -9.97
CA THR A 18 -10.00 3.10 -8.96
C THR A 18 -10.74 2.01 -8.18
N MET A 19 -10.55 1.97 -6.86
CA MET A 19 -11.24 1.06 -5.93
C MET A 19 -12.07 1.86 -4.92
N TYR A 20 -13.25 1.34 -4.61
CA TYR A 20 -14.15 1.82 -3.55
C TYR A 20 -14.43 0.64 -2.61
N GLY A 21 -13.87 0.66 -1.41
CA GLY A 21 -13.88 -0.45 -0.45
C GLY A 21 -12.50 -0.69 0.14
N ASP A 22 -12.42 -1.65 1.06
CA ASP A 22 -11.21 -1.96 1.81
C ASP A 22 -10.33 -2.99 1.08
N LEU A 23 -9.01 -2.83 1.15
CA LEU A 23 -8.05 -3.78 0.58
C LEU A 23 -7.15 -4.30 1.69
N CYS A 24 -7.18 -5.61 1.91
CA CYS A 24 -6.28 -6.30 2.83
C CYS A 24 -5.36 -7.24 2.06
N LEU A 25 -4.05 -7.05 2.21
CA LEU A 25 -3.00 -7.86 1.62
C LEU A 25 -2.14 -8.43 2.75
N GLY A 26 -2.10 -9.76 2.87
CA GLY A 26 -1.32 -10.46 3.89
C GLY A 26 0.18 -10.45 3.57
N ALA A 27 0.58 -11.18 2.53
CA ALA A 27 1.94 -11.24 2.02
C ALA A 27 1.93 -11.04 0.50
N MET A 28 2.82 -10.18 -0.01
CA MET A 28 3.04 -10.00 -1.44
C MET A 28 4.52 -10.07 -1.77
N TYR A 29 4.83 -10.78 -2.84
CA TYR A 29 6.13 -10.81 -3.48
C TYR A 29 5.99 -10.27 -4.91
N GLY A 30 6.30 -9.00 -5.10
CA GLY A 30 6.18 -8.26 -6.37
C GLY A 30 5.70 -6.83 -6.17
N ASP A 31 5.34 -6.19 -7.29
CA ASP A 31 5.03 -4.76 -7.31
C ASP A 31 3.53 -4.50 -7.16
N LEU A 32 3.17 -3.54 -6.31
CA LEU A 32 1.79 -3.08 -6.12
C LEU A 32 1.63 -1.66 -6.65
N CYS A 33 0.73 -1.46 -7.59
CA CYS A 33 0.33 -0.14 -8.07
C CYS A 33 -1.15 0.10 -7.82
N ILE A 34 -1.50 1.14 -7.07
CA ILE A 34 -2.90 1.55 -6.84
C ILE A 34 -3.07 2.97 -7.35
N GLY A 35 -3.99 3.18 -8.29
CA GLY A 35 -4.24 4.49 -8.90
C GLY A 35 -5.03 5.43 -7.98
N ALA A 36 -6.24 5.02 -7.57
CA ALA A 36 -7.02 5.75 -6.59
C ALA A 36 -7.83 4.79 -5.72
N MET A 37 -7.88 5.07 -4.42
CA MET A 37 -8.58 4.21 -3.47
C MET A 37 -9.43 5.04 -2.52
N TYR A 38 -10.67 4.61 -2.32
CA TYR A 38 -11.60 5.17 -1.36
C TYR A 38 -11.99 4.08 -0.37
N GLY A 39 -11.34 4.06 0.78
CA GLY A 39 -11.40 2.97 1.76
C GLY A 39 -10.05 2.73 2.44
N ASP A 40 -9.99 1.70 3.28
CA ASP A 40 -8.80 1.39 4.08
C ASP A 40 -7.89 0.38 3.37
N LEU A 41 -6.58 0.60 3.41
CA LEU A 41 -5.55 -0.29 2.84
C LEU A 41 -4.72 -0.88 3.96
N CYS A 42 -4.72 -2.21 4.09
CA CYS A 42 -3.88 -2.95 5.01
C CYS A 42 -2.89 -3.82 4.22
N LEU A 43 -1.60 -3.52 4.32
CA LEU A 43 -0.51 -4.35 3.79
C LEU A 43 0.26 -4.98 4.95
N GLY A 44 0.35 -6.30 4.98
CA GLY A 44 1.10 -7.06 6.00
C GLY A 44 2.59 -7.12 5.70
N ALA A 45 3.02 -8.07 4.88
CA ALA A 45 4.39 -8.28 4.45
C ALA A 45 4.54 -8.04 2.94
N MET A 46 5.26 -6.99 2.55
CA MET A 46 5.50 -6.65 1.14
C MET A 46 6.98 -6.82 0.81
N TYR A 47 7.28 -7.52 -0.28
CA TYR A 47 8.60 -7.66 -0.87
C TYR A 47 8.54 -7.20 -2.33
N GLY A 48 8.94 -5.96 -2.59
CA GLY A 48 8.81 -5.30 -3.90
C GLY A 48 8.38 -3.85 -3.77
N ASP A 49 8.11 -3.21 -4.91
CA ASP A 49 7.83 -1.77 -4.95
C ASP A 49 6.33 -1.48 -4.86
N VAL A 50 5.99 -0.42 -4.12
CA VAL A 50 4.60 -0.01 -3.89
C VAL A 50 4.37 1.39 -4.39
N CYS A 51 3.57 1.55 -5.44
CA CYS A 51 3.13 2.85 -5.94
C CYS A 51 1.68 3.11 -5.52
N LEU A 52 1.47 4.12 -4.68
CA LEU A 52 0.14 4.57 -4.26
C LEU A 52 -0.16 5.93 -4.86
N GLY A 53 -1.24 6.04 -5.61
CA GLY A 53 -1.82 7.31 -6.03
C GLY A 53 -2.73 7.90 -4.95
N ALA A 54 -3.80 8.57 -5.35
CA ALA A 54 -4.70 9.24 -4.40
C ALA A 54 -5.47 8.22 -3.54
N MET A 55 -5.18 8.20 -2.24
CA MET A 55 -5.88 7.34 -1.29
C MET A 55 -6.68 8.20 -0.30
N TYR A 56 -7.95 7.86 -0.13
CA TYR A 56 -8.88 8.48 0.82
C TYR A 56 -9.30 7.43 1.86
N GLY A 57 -8.57 7.37 2.97
CA GLY A 57 -8.79 6.40 4.04
C GLY A 57 -7.56 6.21 4.93
N ALA A 58 -7.56 5.12 5.69
CA ALA A 58 -6.43 4.73 6.53
C ALA A 58 -5.49 3.78 5.78
N LEU A 59 -4.18 4.05 5.89
CA LEU A 59 -3.13 3.18 5.36
C LEU A 59 -2.40 2.48 6.51
N CYS A 60 -2.58 1.17 6.61
CA CYS A 60 -1.88 0.29 7.52
C CYS A 60 -0.76 -0.44 6.77
N LEU A 61 0.48 -0.17 7.13
CA LEU A 61 1.65 -0.86 6.60
C LEU A 61 2.32 -1.66 7.71
N GLY A 62 2.53 -2.94 7.46
CA GLY A 62 3.33 -3.85 8.27
C GLY A 62 4.80 -3.78 7.89
N THR A 63 5.38 -4.92 7.54
CA THR A 63 6.77 -5.04 7.09
C THR A 63 6.87 -4.86 5.58
N MET A 64 7.64 -3.88 5.13
CA MET A 64 7.94 -3.69 3.71
C MET A 64 9.45 -3.79 3.47
N TYR A 65 9.81 -4.48 2.41
CA TYR A 65 11.14 -4.59 1.85
C TYR A 65 11.08 -4.15 0.38
N GLY A 66 11.39 -2.88 0.11
CA GLY A 66 11.31 -2.27 -1.21
C GLY A 66 11.06 -0.76 -1.11
N ASP A 67 10.70 -0.15 -2.24
CA ASP A 67 10.44 1.29 -2.31
C ASP A 67 8.93 1.59 -2.27
N LEU A 68 8.52 2.58 -1.46
CA LEU A 68 7.14 3.09 -1.43
C LEU A 68 7.08 4.44 -2.14
N CYS A 69 6.43 4.52 -3.30
CA CYS A 69 6.27 5.74 -4.08
C CYS A 69 4.83 6.30 -3.95
N PRO A 70 4.59 7.22 -3.02
CA PRO A 70 3.33 7.97 -2.97
C PRO A 70 3.30 9.05 -4.05
N ARG A 71 2.29 9.06 -4.93
CA ARG A 71 2.11 10.09 -5.95
C ARG A 71 1.30 11.29 -5.48
N ASP A 72 0.29 11.10 -4.60
CA ASP A 72 -0.60 12.18 -4.13
C ASP A 72 -1.01 11.99 -2.65
N TYR A 73 -0.59 12.90 -1.76
CA TYR A 73 -0.61 12.74 -0.29
C TYR A 73 -1.96 13.09 0.40
N VAL A 74 -3.00 12.27 0.19
CA VAL A 74 -4.34 12.49 0.81
C VAL A 74 -4.75 11.39 1.80
N TRP A 75 -3.82 10.61 2.34
CA TRP A 75 -4.14 9.60 3.35
C TRP A 75 -3.57 9.94 4.73
N ARG A 76 -4.14 9.29 5.76
CA ARG A 76 -3.65 9.32 7.13
C ARG A 76 -2.88 8.02 7.38
N PRO A 77 -1.54 8.03 7.43
CA PRO A 77 -0.80 6.81 7.66
C PRO A 77 -0.96 6.36 9.12
N MET A 78 -1.29 5.09 9.31
CA MET A 78 -1.35 4.43 10.62
C MET A 78 -0.33 3.29 10.59
N PHE A 79 0.94 3.63 10.86
CA PHE A 79 2.03 2.67 10.83
C PHE A 79 1.92 1.72 12.04
N SER A 80 1.72 0.42 11.79
CA SER A 80 1.67 -0.61 12.83
C SER A 80 2.77 -1.67 12.68
N GLY A 81 3.82 -1.40 11.91
CA GLY A 81 4.91 -2.35 11.64
C GLY A 81 6.28 -1.73 11.41
N LEU A 82 7.30 -2.59 11.35
CA LEU A 82 8.69 -2.23 11.05
C LEU A 82 8.83 -2.04 9.53
N VAL A 83 8.85 -0.80 9.07
CA VAL A 83 9.12 -0.51 7.66
C VAL A 83 10.62 -0.34 7.44
N VAL A 84 11.25 -1.29 6.75
CA VAL A 84 12.65 -1.16 6.31
C VAL A 84 12.64 -0.40 4.99
N MET A 85 12.32 0.90 5.06
CA MET A 85 12.38 1.78 3.90
C MET A 85 13.84 2.06 3.54
N THR A 86 14.15 2.06 2.25
CA THR A 86 15.37 2.69 1.73
C THR A 86 15.33 4.21 2.04
N PRO A 87 16.48 4.91 2.06
CA PRO A 87 16.59 6.26 2.64
C PRO A 87 15.71 7.34 1.99
N SER A 88 15.17 7.10 0.80
CA SER A 88 14.49 8.11 -0.04
C SER A 88 13.16 8.63 0.53
N LEU A 89 12.56 7.96 1.51
CA LEU A 89 11.24 8.30 2.07
C LEU A 89 11.27 8.87 3.48
N ARG A 90 12.41 8.80 4.17
CA ARG A 90 12.54 9.37 5.53
C ARG A 90 12.33 10.89 5.54
N ASP A 91 12.55 11.54 4.40
CA ASP A 91 12.45 13.00 4.24
C ASP A 91 11.07 13.48 3.74
N SER A 92 10.14 12.58 3.43
CA SER A 92 8.78 12.92 2.95
C SER A 92 7.69 12.78 4.01
N ILE A 93 8.07 12.35 5.22
CA ILE A 93 7.19 12.30 6.39
C ILE A 93 7.56 13.51 7.26
N PRO A 94 6.66 14.49 7.49
CA PRO A 94 6.93 15.58 8.43
C PRO A 94 7.09 15.09 9.87
#